data_AF-A0A2N7QGF8-F1
#
_entry.id   AF-A0A2N7QGF8-F1
#
_cell.length_a   1.000
_cell.length_b   1.000
_cell.length_c   1.000
_cell.angle_alpha   90.00
_cell.angle_beta   90.00
_cell.angle_gamma   90.00
#
_symmetry.space_group_name_H-M   'P 1'
#
loop_
_entity.id
_entity.type
_entity.pdbx_description
1 polymer ?
#
loop_
_entity_poly.entity_id
_entity_poly.type
_entity_poly.pdbx_seq_one_letter_code
_entity_poly.pdbx_strand_id
1 'polypeptide(L)'
;MDVIYSFKKILLPVDESKHSKKAITFAGKFLKYFIKDISQITIFHVIRLSYLTAHEKRIDLRVEFLKESELFKKLKEQYLKEKIKPILDEYEKILRDCGITIEIIKRVDEGDP
;
A
#
# COMPACT_ATOMS: atom_id res chain seq x y z
N MET A 1 12.78 -22.59 -28.18
CA MET A 1 12.37 -22.64 -26.76
C MET A 1 12.18 -21.21 -26.33
N ASP A 2 10.93 -20.74 -26.31
CA ASP A 2 10.64 -19.40 -25.77
C ASP A 2 10.89 -19.44 -24.27
N VAL A 3 11.76 -18.55 -23.80
CA VAL A 3 11.93 -18.32 -22.35
C VAL A 3 10.63 -17.67 -21.89
N ILE A 4 9.72 -18.46 -21.34
CA ILE A 4 8.53 -17.96 -20.66
C ILE A 4 9.03 -17.31 -19.38
N TYR A 5 9.23 -15.99 -19.40
CA TYR A 5 9.46 -15.20 -18.20
C TYR A 5 8.20 -15.31 -17.32
N SER A 6 8.23 -16.23 -16.36
CA SER A 6 7.15 -16.41 -15.40
C SER A 6 7.34 -15.42 -14.24
N PHE A 7 6.59 -14.32 -14.24
CA PHE A 7 6.52 -13.43 -13.09
C PHE A 7 5.62 -14.03 -12.02
N LYS A 8 6.25 -14.73 -11.06
CA LYS A 8 5.57 -15.44 -9.96
C LYS A 8 5.02 -14.48 -8.90
N LYS A 9 5.66 -13.34 -8.67
CA LYS A 9 5.30 -12.38 -7.63
C LYS A 9 5.09 -11.00 -8.23
N ILE A 10 3.97 -10.37 -7.89
CA ILE A 10 3.58 -9.05 -8.41
C ILE A 10 3.58 -8.04 -7.28
N LEU A 11 4.20 -6.89 -7.51
CA LEU A 11 4.16 -5.73 -6.63
C LEU A 11 3.24 -4.67 -7.23
N LEU A 12 2.24 -4.24 -6.47
CA LEU A 12 1.31 -3.18 -6.83
C LEU A 12 1.53 -1.99 -5.89
N PRO A 13 2.39 -1.03 -6.26
CA PRO A 13 2.58 0.19 -5.49
C PRO A 13 1.32 1.05 -5.55
N VAL A 14 0.89 1.57 -4.41
CA VAL A 14 -0.31 2.37 -4.29
C VAL A 14 -0.11 3.57 -3.36
N ASP A 15 -0.87 4.61 -3.63
CA ASP A 15 -1.07 5.78 -2.78
C ASP A 15 -2.57 6.00 -2.53
N GLU A 16 -2.93 7.08 -1.85
CA GLU A 16 -4.32 7.42 -1.55
C GLU A 16 -5.07 8.03 -2.76
N SER A 17 -4.46 8.04 -3.95
CA SER A 17 -5.01 8.73 -5.12
C SER A 17 -6.00 7.88 -5.90
N LYS A 18 -6.82 8.58 -6.68
CA LYS A 18 -7.75 7.99 -7.66
C LYS A 18 -7.00 7.18 -8.74
N HIS A 19 -5.74 7.51 -9.01
CA HIS A 19 -4.91 6.85 -10.01
C HIS A 19 -4.49 5.46 -9.53
N SER A 20 -4.12 5.33 -8.25
CA SER A 20 -3.84 4.03 -7.62
C SER A 20 -5.04 3.11 -7.67
N LYS A 21 -6.24 3.62 -7.35
CA LYS A 21 -7.49 2.85 -7.50
C LYS A 21 -7.71 2.33 -8.93
N LYS A 22 -7.47 3.18 -9.94
CA LYS A 22 -7.56 2.78 -11.36
C LYS A 22 -6.50 1.74 -11.72
N ALA A 23 -5.27 1.89 -11.23
CA ALA A 23 -4.18 0.94 -11.45
C ALA A 23 -4.49 -0.44 -10.85
N ILE A 24 -5.01 -0.49 -9.61
CA ILE A 24 -5.47 -1.73 -8.97
C ILE A 24 -6.60 -2.38 -9.78
N THR A 25 -7.58 -1.59 -10.23
CA THR A 25 -8.70 -2.11 -11.05
C THR A 25 -8.20 -2.70 -12.36
N PHE A 26 -7.26 -2.03 -13.03
CA PHE A 26 -6.63 -2.53 -14.24
C PHE A 26 -5.84 -3.81 -13.97
N ALA A 27 -5.01 -3.83 -12.92
CA ALA A 27 -4.22 -4.98 -12.52
C ALA A 27 -5.12 -6.20 -12.25
N GLY A 28 -6.22 -6.04 -11.51
CA GLY A 28 -7.17 -7.12 -11.26
C GLY A 28 -7.77 -7.69 -12.55
N LYS A 29 -8.19 -6.81 -13.48
CA LYS A 29 -8.74 -7.22 -14.78
C LYS A 29 -7.71 -7.91 -15.68
N PHE A 30 -6.44 -7.54 -15.58
CA PHE A 30 -5.35 -8.10 -16.38
C PHE A 30 -4.81 -9.41 -15.79
N LEU A 31 -4.46 -9.42 -14.51
CA LEU A 31 -3.77 -10.53 -13.85
C LEU A 31 -4.65 -11.78 -13.71
N LYS A 32 -5.98 -11.66 -13.75
CA LYS A 32 -6.88 -12.83 -13.69
C LYS A 32 -6.60 -13.86 -14.80
N TYR A 33 -6.06 -13.43 -15.95
CA TYR A 33 -5.71 -14.32 -17.06
C TYR A 33 -4.40 -15.09 -16.84
N PHE A 34 -3.58 -14.66 -15.87
CA PHE A 34 -2.27 -15.22 -15.57
C PHE A 34 -2.21 -15.86 -14.17
N ILE A 35 -3.36 -16.06 -13.53
CA ILE A 35 -3.42 -16.44 -12.12
C ILE A 35 -2.79 -17.80 -11.81
N LYS A 36 -2.72 -18.69 -12.81
CA LYS A 36 -2.05 -19.99 -12.69
C LYS A 36 -0.52 -19.85 -12.60
N ASP A 37 0.01 -18.76 -13.12
CA ASP A 37 1.45 -18.50 -13.18
C ASP A 37 1.95 -17.60 -12.05
N ILE A 38 1.04 -16.94 -11.33
CA ILE A 38 1.34 -16.03 -10.23
C ILE A 38 1.07 -16.73 -8.90
N SER A 39 2.03 -16.68 -7.98
CA SER A 39 1.87 -17.21 -6.61
C SER A 39 1.37 -16.17 -5.61
N GLN A 40 1.65 -14.88 -5.85
CA GLN A 40 1.43 -13.83 -4.85
C GLN A 40 1.30 -12.43 -5.49
N ILE A 41 0.42 -11.61 -4.92
CA ILE A 41 0.34 -10.17 -5.17
C ILE A 41 0.62 -9.42 -3.86
N THR A 42 1.47 -8.40 -3.90
CA THR A 42 1.70 -7.49 -2.77
C THR A 42 1.18 -6.10 -3.12
N ILE A 43 0.17 -5.61 -2.38
CA ILE A 43 -0.25 -4.21 -2.39
C ILE A 43 0.70 -3.46 -1.46
N PHE A 44 1.46 -2.51 -2.00
CA PHE A 44 2.55 -1.84 -1.29
C PHE A 44 2.30 -0.35 -1.18
N HIS A 45 2.29 0.17 0.04
CA HIS A 45 2.11 1.59 0.31
C HIS A 45 3.30 2.13 1.10
N VAL A 46 3.77 3.32 0.74
CA VAL A 46 4.84 4.01 1.48
C VAL A 46 4.26 5.22 2.19
N ILE A 47 4.39 5.26 3.51
CA ILE A 47 4.00 6.42 4.31
C ILE A 47 5.19 7.35 4.53
N ARG A 48 4.89 8.66 4.53
CA ARG A 48 5.85 9.71 4.85
C ARG A 48 5.55 10.26 6.24
N LEU A 49 6.45 10.00 7.18
CA LEU A 49 6.34 10.42 8.57
C LEU A 49 6.32 11.95 8.70
N SER A 50 7.06 12.63 7.82
CA SER A 50 7.10 14.08 7.69
C SER A 50 5.74 14.73 7.41
N TYR A 51 4.81 14.01 6.78
CA TYR A 51 3.46 14.52 6.51
C TYR A 51 2.51 14.40 7.70
N LEU A 52 2.77 13.47 8.64
CA LEU A 52 2.00 13.38 9.88
C LEU A 52 2.20 14.62 10.76
N THR A 53 3.41 15.18 10.75
CA THR A 53 3.76 16.36 11.54
C THR A 53 3.32 17.68 10.92
N ALA A 54 3.11 17.73 9.59
CA ALA A 54 2.83 18.99 8.88
C ALA A 54 1.40 19.52 9.06
N HIS A 55 0.45 18.68 9.48
CA HIS A 55 -0.94 19.09 9.68
C HIS A 55 -1.24 19.62 11.10
N GLU A 56 -0.32 19.49 12.05
CA GLU A 56 -0.44 20.11 13.37
C GLU A 56 0.31 21.45 13.38
N LYS A 57 -0.39 22.53 13.01
CA LYS A 57 0.09 23.93 12.95
C LYS A 57 0.74 24.50 14.23
N ARG A 58 0.90 23.72 15.31
CA ARG A 58 1.44 24.19 16.60
C ARG A 58 2.78 23.61 16.97
N ILE A 59 3.29 22.63 16.22
CA ILE A 59 4.45 21.90 16.69
C ILE A 59 5.61 22.12 15.71
N ASP A 60 6.49 23.05 16.10
CA ASP A 60 7.76 23.35 15.43
C ASP A 60 8.71 22.18 15.75
N LEU A 61 8.59 21.12 14.95
CA LEU A 61 9.13 19.81 15.29
C LEU A 61 10.40 19.53 14.52
N ARG A 62 11.52 19.56 15.25
CA ARG A 62 12.75 18.88 14.84
C ARG A 62 12.41 17.39 14.70
N VAL A 63 12.13 16.99 13.46
CA VAL A 63 11.53 15.71 13.03
C VAL A 63 12.21 14.48 13.64
N GLU A 64 13.50 14.58 13.97
CA GLU A 64 14.28 13.49 14.57
C GLU A 64 13.94 13.21 16.04
N PHE A 65 13.62 14.23 16.85
CA PHE A 65 13.37 14.04 18.29
C PHE A 65 11.96 13.51 18.61
N LEU A 66 11.00 13.60 17.70
CA LEU A 66 9.61 13.18 17.96
C LEU A 66 9.22 11.87 17.34
N LYS A 67 9.99 11.37 16.37
CA LYS A 67 9.81 10.02 15.83
C LYS A 67 9.78 8.95 16.94
N GLU A 68 10.47 9.20 18.05
CA GLU A 68 10.51 8.31 19.22
C GLU A 68 9.43 8.59 20.28
N SER A 69 8.73 9.73 20.20
CA SER A 69 7.74 10.10 21.21
C SER A 69 6.52 9.17 21.15
N GLU A 70 5.99 8.82 22.33
CA GLU A 70 4.78 8.00 22.45
C GLU A 70 3.57 8.63 21.76
N LEU A 71 3.51 9.97 21.72
CA LEU A 71 2.46 10.70 21.02
C LEU A 71 2.54 10.48 19.50
N PHE A 72 3.74 10.53 18.93
CA PHE A 72 3.93 10.32 17.51
C PHE A 72 3.63 8.87 17.09
N LYS A 73 4.02 7.88 17.90
CA LYS A 73 3.65 6.47 17.67
C LYS A 73 2.12 6.30 17.62
N LYS A 74 1.41 6.91 18.58
CA LYS A 74 -0.07 6.88 18.61
C LYS A 74 -0.70 7.54 17.38
N LEU A 75 -0.20 8.71 16.96
CA LEU A 75 -0.68 9.39 15.75
C LEU A 75 -0.46 8.52 14.50
N LYS A 76 0.71 7.88 14.38
CA LYS A 76 1.04 6.97 13.30
C LYS A 76 0.12 5.75 13.28
N GLU A 77 -0.06 5.09 14.42
CA GLU A 77 -0.97 3.94 14.53
C GLU A 77 -2.40 4.32 14.17
N GLN A 78 -2.87 5.49 14.62
CA GLN A 78 -4.19 6.01 14.28
C GLN A 78 -4.33 6.25 12.78
N TYR A 79 -3.37 6.95 12.16
CA TYR A 79 -3.36 7.18 10.71
C TYR A 79 -3.36 5.87 9.91
N LEU A 80 -2.53 4.89 10.30
CA LEU A 80 -2.48 3.58 9.66
C LEU A 80 -3.82 2.85 9.78
N LYS A 81 -4.44 2.88 10.97
CA LYS A 81 -5.70 2.18 11.25
C LYS A 81 -6.90 2.83 10.58
N GLU A 82 -7.01 4.15 10.66
CA GLU A 82 -8.22 4.89 10.25
C GLU A 82 -8.18 5.28 8.77
N LYS A 83 -6.99 5.45 8.19
CA LYS A 83 -6.85 5.94 6.81
C LYS A 83 -6.27 4.90 5.87
N ILE A 84 -5.10 4.34 6.20
CA ILE A 84 -4.37 3.45 5.27
C ILE A 84 -5.03 2.08 5.17
N LYS A 85 -5.37 1.46 6.30
CA LYS A 85 -5.97 0.12 6.32
C LYS A 85 -7.26 0.05 5.49
N PRO A 86 -8.24 0.96 5.63
CA PRO A 86 -9.44 0.95 4.79
C PRO A 86 -9.16 1.03 3.29
N ILE A 87 -8.17 1.82 2.87
CA ILE A 87 -7.78 1.95 1.46
C ILE A 87 -7.19 0.63 0.95
N LEU A 88 -6.31 -0.01 1.72
CA LEU A 88 -5.72 -1.29 1.33
C LEU A 88 -6.75 -2.42 1.33
N ASP A 89 -7.70 -2.41 2.27
CA ASP A 89 -8.83 -3.34 2.31
C ASP A 89 -9.75 -3.15 1.09
N GLU A 90 -10.00 -1.91 0.67
CA GLU A 90 -10.74 -1.59 -0.56
C GLU A 90 -10.01 -2.14 -1.80
N TYR A 91 -8.69 -1.95 -1.89
CA TYR A 91 -7.90 -2.42 -3.03
C TYR A 91 -7.84 -3.95 -3.10
N GLU A 92 -7.70 -4.62 -1.96
CA GLU A 92 -7.83 -6.07 -1.90
C GLU A 92 -9.21 -6.50 -2.40
N LYS A 93 -10.29 -5.85 -1.93
CA LYS A 93 -11.66 -6.15 -2.39
C LYS A 93 -11.80 -6.01 -3.90
N ILE A 94 -11.25 -4.95 -4.51
CA ILE A 94 -11.28 -4.77 -5.96
C ILE A 94 -10.60 -5.93 -6.70
N LEU A 95 -9.44 -6.40 -6.20
CA LEU A 95 -8.74 -7.54 -6.79
C LEU A 95 -9.57 -8.83 -6.64
N ARG A 96 -10.18 -9.07 -5.48
CA ARG A 96 -11.07 -10.22 -5.24
C ARG A 96 -12.28 -10.18 -6.18
N ASP A 97 -12.93 -9.02 -6.32
CA ASP A 97 -14.07 -8.80 -7.21
C ASP A 97 -13.69 -9.03 -8.69
N CYS A 98 -12.42 -8.87 -9.06
CA CYS A 98 -11.90 -9.20 -10.39
C CYS A 98 -11.60 -10.70 -10.61
N GLY A 99 -11.75 -11.54 -9.58
CA GLY A 99 -11.51 -12.98 -9.63
C GLY A 99 -10.12 -13.42 -9.18
N ILE A 100 -9.36 -12.56 -8.47
CA ILE A 100 -8.05 -12.94 -7.92
C ILE A 100 -8.23 -13.82 -6.67
N THR A 101 -7.83 -15.09 -6.78
CA THR A 101 -7.93 -16.11 -5.71
C THR A 101 -6.62 -16.40 -4.98
N ILE A 102 -5.49 -15.99 -5.53
CA ILE A 102 -4.15 -16.20 -4.94
C ILE A 102 -3.91 -15.35 -3.68
N GLU A 103 -2.78 -15.56 -3.01
CA GLU A 103 -2.38 -14.78 -1.84
C GLU A 103 -2.21 -13.30 -2.19
N ILE A 104 -2.80 -12.44 -1.35
CA ILE A 104 -2.65 -10.98 -1.43
C ILE A 104 -2.05 -10.50 -0.11
N ILE A 105 -0.86 -9.92 -0.16
CA ILE A 105 -0.19 -9.29 0.98
C ILE A 105 -0.44 -7.78 0.93
N LYS A 106 -0.76 -7.18 2.07
CA LYS A 106 -0.78 -5.73 2.26
C LYS A 106 0.47 -5.33 3.05
N ARG A 107 1.34 -4.54 2.45
CA ARG A 107 2.59 -4.09 3.08
C ARG A 107 2.63 -2.57 3.12
N VAL A 108 3.00 -2.03 4.27
CA VAL A 108 3.20 -0.60 4.48
C VAL A 108 4.61 -0.39 5.01
N ASP A 109 5.39 0.40 4.29
CA ASP A 109 6.76 0.77 4.69
C ASP A 109 6.86 2.29 4.88
N GLU A 110 7.90 2.72 5.59
CA GLU A 110 8.24 4.13 5.76
C GLU A 110 9.34 4.53 4.79
N GLY A 111 9.20 5.71 4.18
CA GLY A 111 10.24 6.29 3.34
C GLY A 111 10.16 7.80 3.32
N ASP A 112 11.28 8.47 3.58
CA ASP A 112 11.48 9.89 3.32
C ASP A 112 12.42 10.01 2.09
N PRO A 113 12.17 10.94 1.13
CA PRO A 113 13.01 11.14 -0.06
C PRO A 113 14.46 11.55 0.24
#